data_AF-A0A835MDC3-F1
#
_entry.id   AF-A0A835MDC3-F1
#
_cell.length_a   1.000
_cell.length_b   1.000
_cell.length_c   1.000
_cell.angle_alpha   90.00
_cell.angle_beta   90.00
_cell.angle_gamma   90.00
#
_symmetry.space_group_name_H-M   'P 1'
#
loop_
_entity.id
_entity.type
_entity.pdbx_description
1 polymer ?
#
loop_
_entity_poly.entity_id
_entity_poly.type
_entity_poly.pdbx_seq_one_letter_code
_entity_poly.pdbx_strand_id
1 'polypeptide(L)'
;VRWHPYFLNPSAPKEGVVKKVHYREKFGPQSERIKARMAKVFRGHGLDYDVDGLTGNTLDNHRLITFAGHQGYDKQNALVEELHLGYFTQGKYIGDKCSFCDHSPTMGVSCLFELEKYSDHIVRSILCDDSSDRSMEKTSSVAANPLRSLQELFRQLTKSM
;
A
#
# COMPACT_ATOMS: atom_id res chain seq x y z
N VAL A 1 6.31 -3.82 -14.13
CA VAL A 1 5.94 -2.67 -13.26
C VAL A 1 6.94 -2.64 -12.13
N ARG A 2 7.55 -1.49 -11.81
CA ARG A 2 8.42 -1.35 -10.64
C ARG A 2 7.75 -0.43 -9.62
N TRP A 3 7.71 -0.85 -8.36
CA TRP A 3 7.09 -0.10 -7.26
C TRP A 3 8.16 0.54 -6.37
N HIS A 4 7.96 1.81 -6.04
CA HIS A 4 8.82 2.59 -5.17
C HIS A 4 8.08 2.93 -3.87
N PRO A 5 8.64 2.62 -2.69
CA PRO A 5 8.07 3.03 -1.41
C PRO A 5 7.91 4.54 -1.26
N TYR A 6 6.82 4.96 -0.63
CA TYR A 6 6.60 6.35 -0.23
C TYR A 6 5.79 6.40 1.07
N PHE A 7 6.21 7.23 2.02
CA PHE A 7 5.53 7.38 3.30
C PHE A 7 4.56 8.56 3.29
N LEU A 8 3.28 8.29 3.48
CA LEU A 8 2.28 9.34 3.74
C LEU A 8 2.39 9.93 5.16
N ASN A 9 2.79 9.10 6.14
CA ASN A 9 3.00 9.51 7.52
C ASN A 9 4.03 8.59 8.19
N PRO A 10 5.33 8.95 8.21
CA PRO A 10 6.37 8.16 8.86
C PRO A 10 6.16 7.99 10.37
N SER A 11 5.47 8.94 11.01
CA SER A 11 5.24 8.99 12.46
C SER A 11 3.96 8.27 12.90
N ALA A 12 3.26 7.58 12.01
CA ALA A 12 2.06 6.84 12.37
C ALA A 12 2.38 5.71 13.38
N PRO A 13 1.49 5.44 14.35
CA PRO A 13 1.70 4.40 15.36
C PRO A 13 1.68 3.00 14.73
N LYS A 14 2.43 2.07 15.34
CA LYS A 14 2.56 0.68 14.86
C LYS A 14 1.36 -0.18 15.25
N GLU A 15 0.71 0.17 16.34
CA GLU A 15 -0.50 -0.46 16.87
C GLU A 15 -1.71 -0.18 15.97
N GLY A 16 -1.61 0.86 15.13
CA GLY A 16 -2.67 1.29 14.24
C GLY A 16 -3.71 2.16 14.95
N VAL A 17 -4.49 2.86 14.15
CA VAL A 17 -5.63 3.68 14.58
C VAL A 17 -6.83 3.37 13.69
N VAL A 18 -8.04 3.60 14.21
CA VAL A 18 -9.28 3.37 13.46
C VAL A 18 -9.30 4.28 12.23
N LYS A 19 -9.35 3.68 11.02
CA LYS A 19 -9.20 4.40 9.75
C LYS A 19 -10.26 5.48 9.55
N LYS A 20 -11.53 5.21 9.88
CA LYS A 20 -12.63 6.21 9.84
C LYS A 20 -12.34 7.43 10.70
N VAL A 21 -11.88 7.21 11.94
CA VAL A 21 -11.58 8.28 12.89
C VAL A 21 -10.41 9.10 12.35
N HIS A 22 -9.32 8.44 11.96
CA HIS A 22 -8.14 9.08 11.40
C HIS A 22 -8.47 9.92 10.15
N TYR A 23 -9.31 9.42 9.24
CA TYR A 23 -9.72 10.16 8.05
C TYR A 23 -10.59 11.37 8.39
N ARG A 24 -11.46 11.25 9.38
CA ARG A 24 -12.27 12.39 9.85
C ARG A 24 -11.40 13.46 10.52
N GLU A 25 -10.41 13.07 11.31
CA GLU A 25 -9.43 13.99 11.89
C GLU A 25 -8.60 14.69 10.80
N LYS A 26 -8.13 13.94 9.80
CA LYS A 26 -7.27 14.46 8.73
C LYS A 26 -8.00 15.36 7.74
N PHE A 27 -9.22 14.98 7.32
CA PHE A 27 -9.94 15.66 6.23
C PHE A 27 -11.20 16.42 6.70
N GLY A 28 -11.53 16.35 7.99
CA GLY A 28 -12.71 17.01 8.55
C GLY A 28 -14.02 16.53 7.91
N PRO A 29 -15.02 17.41 7.75
CA PRO A 29 -16.31 17.09 7.14
C PRO A 29 -16.21 16.55 5.70
N GLN A 30 -15.11 16.84 4.98
CA GLN A 30 -14.93 16.37 3.61
C GLN A 30 -14.60 14.87 3.53
N SER A 31 -14.25 14.23 4.65
CA SER A 31 -13.94 12.80 4.73
C SER A 31 -15.04 11.93 4.12
N GLU A 32 -16.31 12.24 4.37
CA GLU A 32 -17.44 11.47 3.82
C GLU A 32 -17.57 11.65 2.30
N ARG A 33 -17.34 12.87 1.78
CA ARG A 33 -17.35 13.13 0.33
C ARG A 33 -16.20 12.39 -0.36
N ILE A 34 -15.02 12.40 0.23
CA ILE A 34 -13.85 11.66 -0.26
C ILE A 34 -14.18 10.17 -0.27
N LYS A 35 -14.66 9.62 0.86
CA LYS A 35 -15.07 8.21 0.96
C LYS A 35 -16.08 7.82 -0.11
N ALA A 36 -17.11 8.63 -0.35
CA ALA A 36 -18.11 8.36 -1.37
C ALA A 36 -17.52 8.35 -2.79
N ARG A 37 -16.61 9.30 -3.10
CA ARG A 37 -15.88 9.33 -4.37
C ARG A 37 -15.01 8.10 -4.54
N MET A 38 -14.25 7.71 -3.50
CA MET A 38 -13.42 6.51 -3.48
C MET A 38 -14.26 5.27 -3.76
N ALA A 39 -15.37 5.10 -3.04
CA ALA A 39 -16.26 3.96 -3.23
C ALA A 39 -16.83 3.87 -4.66
N LYS A 40 -17.10 5.02 -5.32
CA LYS A 40 -17.51 5.04 -6.72
C LYS A 40 -16.40 4.56 -7.67
N VAL A 41 -15.15 4.99 -7.43
CA VAL A 41 -13.99 4.53 -8.23
C VAL A 41 -13.79 3.03 -8.07
N PHE A 42 -13.75 2.52 -6.83
CA PHE A 42 -13.61 1.09 -6.55
C PHE A 42 -14.70 0.25 -7.21
N ARG A 43 -15.98 0.69 -7.12
CA ARG A 43 -17.10 -0.01 -7.77
C ARG A 43 -16.98 -0.02 -9.30
N GLY A 44 -16.42 1.04 -9.90
CA GLY A 44 -16.13 1.07 -11.34
C GLY A 44 -15.14 -0.03 -11.78
N HIS A 45 -14.39 -0.58 -10.84
CA HIS A 45 -13.45 -1.69 -11.02
C HIS A 45 -13.96 -3.02 -10.44
N GLY A 46 -15.22 -3.11 -10.01
CA GLY A 46 -15.80 -4.31 -9.42
C GLY A 46 -15.32 -4.62 -7.99
N LEU A 47 -14.80 -3.61 -7.28
CA LEU A 47 -14.31 -3.72 -5.91
C LEU A 47 -15.15 -2.88 -4.95
N ASP A 48 -15.23 -3.29 -3.70
CA ASP A 48 -15.85 -2.51 -2.62
C ASP A 48 -14.78 -1.81 -1.79
N TYR A 49 -14.97 -0.52 -1.53
CA TYR A 49 -14.05 0.28 -0.73
C TYR A 49 -14.40 0.18 0.76
N ASP A 50 -13.48 -0.39 1.54
CA ASP A 50 -13.61 -0.62 2.97
C ASP A 50 -12.70 0.32 3.78
N VAL A 51 -13.29 0.92 4.82
CA VAL A 51 -12.62 1.82 5.76
C VAL A 51 -12.81 1.40 7.22
N ASP A 52 -13.34 0.20 7.47
CA ASP A 52 -13.74 -0.25 8.80
C ASP A 52 -12.55 -0.79 9.60
N GLY A 53 -11.43 -1.05 8.95
CA GLY A 53 -10.18 -1.51 9.55
C GLY A 53 -9.29 -0.43 10.19
N LEU A 54 -8.07 -0.84 10.51
CA LEU A 54 -7.03 0.03 11.06
C LEU A 54 -6.13 0.61 9.96
N THR A 55 -5.52 1.76 10.25
CA THR A 55 -4.44 2.36 9.46
C THR A 55 -3.30 2.75 10.38
N GLY A 56 -2.06 2.70 9.90
CA GLY A 56 -0.91 2.93 10.77
C GLY A 56 0.40 2.97 10.00
N ASN A 57 1.49 2.65 10.68
CA ASN A 57 2.82 2.65 10.11
C ASN A 57 2.94 1.63 8.95
N THR A 58 3.57 2.04 7.85
CA THR A 58 3.75 1.21 6.65
C THR A 58 5.18 0.72 6.42
N LEU A 59 6.11 0.96 7.37
CA LEU A 59 7.53 0.66 7.20
C LEU A 59 7.78 -0.82 6.90
N ASP A 60 7.14 -1.71 7.66
CA ASP A 60 7.30 -3.16 7.46
C ASP A 60 6.76 -3.62 6.10
N ASN A 61 5.69 -2.98 5.60
CA ASN A 61 5.17 -3.22 4.26
C ASN A 61 6.17 -2.76 3.17
N HIS A 62 6.77 -1.58 3.34
CA HIS A 62 7.78 -1.10 2.39
C HIS A 62 9.03 -1.99 2.39
N ARG A 63 9.45 -2.50 3.55
CA ARG A 63 10.49 -3.53 3.68
C ARG A 63 10.14 -4.77 2.86
N LEU A 64 8.93 -5.27 3.02
CA LEU A 64 8.45 -6.44 2.31
C LEU A 64 8.39 -6.23 0.78
N ILE A 65 7.87 -5.08 0.33
CA ILE A 65 7.80 -4.72 -1.09
C ILE A 65 9.20 -4.61 -1.72
N THR A 66 10.16 -4.05 -0.99
CA THR A 66 11.54 -3.92 -1.47
C THR A 66 12.22 -5.28 -1.57
N PHE A 67 12.05 -6.12 -0.55
CA PHE A 67 12.54 -7.49 -0.54
C PHE A 67 11.95 -8.32 -1.69
N ALA A 68 10.64 -8.24 -1.93
CA ALA A 68 10.00 -8.88 -3.07
C ALA A 68 10.54 -8.38 -4.41
N GLY A 69 10.88 -7.09 -4.51
CA GLY A 69 11.57 -6.49 -5.66
C GLY A 69 12.91 -7.15 -6.00
N HIS A 70 13.72 -7.51 -4.99
CA HIS A 70 14.97 -8.24 -5.19
C HIS A 70 14.77 -9.68 -5.67
N GLN A 71 13.59 -10.26 -5.43
CA GLN A 71 13.24 -11.58 -5.94
C GLN A 71 12.59 -11.56 -7.35
N GLY A 72 12.30 -10.36 -7.88
CA GLY A 72 11.69 -10.15 -9.19
C GLY A 72 10.50 -9.19 -9.15
N TYR A 73 10.38 -8.33 -10.16
CA TYR A 73 9.33 -7.31 -10.21
C TYR A 73 7.90 -7.86 -10.31
N ASP A 74 7.71 -9.06 -10.86
CA ASP A 74 6.39 -9.69 -10.90
C ASP A 74 5.93 -10.13 -9.49
N LYS A 75 6.86 -10.63 -8.66
CA LYS A 75 6.59 -10.93 -7.24
C LYS A 75 6.31 -9.67 -6.45
N GLN A 76 7.08 -8.60 -6.69
CA GLN A 76 6.80 -7.28 -6.12
C GLN A 76 5.39 -6.81 -6.47
N ASN A 77 5.00 -6.92 -7.74
CA ASN A 77 3.71 -6.47 -8.21
C ASN A 77 2.56 -7.28 -7.57
N ALA A 78 2.66 -8.60 -7.54
CA ALA A 78 1.68 -9.47 -6.90
C ALA A 78 1.51 -9.17 -5.41
N LEU A 79 2.63 -8.99 -4.67
CA LEU A 79 2.58 -8.61 -3.26
C LEU A 79 1.86 -7.28 -3.05
N VAL A 80 2.22 -6.27 -3.83
CA VAL A 80 1.61 -4.94 -3.71
C VAL A 80 0.10 -4.99 -3.97
N GLU A 81 -0.35 -5.83 -4.87
CA GLU A 81 -1.78 -6.03 -5.13
C GLU A 81 -2.49 -6.68 -3.95
N GLU A 82 -1.91 -7.72 -3.34
CA GLU A 82 -2.48 -8.33 -2.14
C GLU A 82 -2.54 -7.34 -0.96
N LEU A 83 -1.47 -6.58 -0.73
CA LEU A 83 -1.42 -5.54 0.30
C LEU A 83 -2.53 -4.51 0.12
N HIS A 84 -2.75 -4.06 -1.13
CA HIS A 84 -3.76 -3.07 -1.43
C HIS A 84 -5.18 -3.62 -1.35
N LEU A 85 -5.43 -4.84 -1.84
CA LEU A 85 -6.72 -5.50 -1.67
C LEU A 85 -7.06 -5.66 -0.18
N GLY A 86 -6.11 -6.20 0.60
CA GLY A 86 -6.26 -6.34 2.04
C GLY A 86 -6.63 -5.02 2.72
N TYR A 87 -5.86 -3.97 2.45
CA TYR A 87 -6.04 -2.66 3.09
C TYR A 87 -7.30 -1.91 2.64
N PHE A 88 -7.62 -1.93 1.34
CA PHE A 88 -8.66 -1.07 0.77
C PHE A 88 -10.01 -1.75 0.62
N THR A 89 -10.09 -3.08 0.64
CA THR A 89 -11.35 -3.79 0.36
C THR A 89 -11.69 -4.85 1.41
N GLN A 90 -10.77 -5.22 2.30
CA GLN A 90 -10.96 -6.31 3.28
C GLN A 90 -10.77 -5.85 4.73
N GLY A 91 -10.53 -4.56 4.97
CA GLY A 91 -10.32 -4.02 6.31
C GLY A 91 -9.08 -4.57 7.04
N LYS A 92 -8.18 -5.28 6.34
CA LYS A 92 -6.99 -5.89 6.94
C LYS A 92 -6.02 -4.82 7.39
N TYR A 93 -5.49 -4.98 8.61
CA TYR A 93 -4.47 -4.07 9.12
C TYR A 93 -3.10 -4.44 8.56
N ILE A 94 -2.53 -3.55 7.76
CA ILE A 94 -1.23 -3.77 7.12
C ILE A 94 -0.04 -3.77 8.10
N GLY A 95 -0.22 -3.28 9.33
CA GLY A 95 0.83 -3.32 10.35
C GLY A 95 0.89 -4.65 11.12
N ASP A 96 -0.08 -5.54 10.93
CA ASP A 96 -0.08 -6.83 11.62
C ASP A 96 0.82 -7.84 10.87
N LYS A 97 1.91 -8.20 11.55
CA LYS A 97 2.98 -9.08 11.07
C LYS A 97 2.50 -10.48 10.71
N CYS A 98 1.40 -10.94 11.32
CA CYS A 98 0.87 -12.28 11.12
C CYS A 98 -0.08 -12.38 9.92
N SER A 99 -0.82 -11.32 9.60
CA SER A 99 -1.84 -11.30 8.53
C SER A 99 -1.30 -11.69 7.14
N PHE A 100 0.00 -11.53 6.92
CA PHE A 100 0.66 -11.75 5.63
C PHE A 100 1.41 -13.08 5.55
N CYS A 101 1.56 -13.80 6.65
CA CYS A 101 2.20 -15.12 6.68
C CYS A 101 1.31 -16.21 6.06
N ASP A 102 -0.01 -16.02 6.04
CA ASP A 102 -0.96 -17.08 5.66
C ASP A 102 -1.34 -17.10 4.18
N HIS A 103 -1.20 -15.98 3.46
CA HIS A 103 -1.83 -15.82 2.13
C HIS A 103 -0.86 -15.97 0.95
N SER A 104 0.46 -15.96 1.17
CA SER A 104 1.44 -16.17 0.11
C SER A 104 2.25 -17.44 0.35
N PRO A 105 2.05 -18.53 -0.42
CA PRO A 105 2.93 -19.69 -0.38
C PRO A 105 4.39 -19.36 -0.78
N THR A 106 4.64 -18.13 -1.27
CA THR A 106 5.96 -17.64 -1.64
C THR A 106 6.71 -16.97 -0.47
N MET A 107 6.03 -16.58 0.61
CA MET A 107 6.66 -15.83 1.70
C MET A 107 6.37 -16.44 3.07
N GLY A 108 7.09 -17.51 3.37
CA GLY A 108 7.10 -18.10 4.70
C GLY A 108 7.71 -17.17 5.76
N VAL A 109 7.47 -17.55 7.02
CA VAL A 109 7.81 -16.90 8.29
C VAL A 109 9.30 -16.52 8.45
N SER A 110 10.18 -17.02 7.57
CA SER A 110 11.60 -16.65 7.51
C SER A 110 11.84 -15.20 7.10
N CYS A 111 10.87 -14.52 6.47
CA CYS A 111 11.07 -13.17 5.92
C CYS A 111 11.23 -12.08 7.00
N LEU A 112 10.46 -12.13 8.10
CA LEU A 112 10.41 -11.06 9.11
C LEU A 112 11.77 -10.75 9.77
N PHE A 113 12.62 -11.76 9.96
CA PHE A 113 13.96 -11.59 10.56
C PHE A 113 14.94 -10.91 9.59
N GLU A 114 14.72 -11.05 8.29
CA GLU A 114 15.61 -10.49 7.26
C GLU A 114 15.22 -9.06 6.88
N LEU A 115 13.97 -8.64 7.16
CA LEU A 115 13.46 -7.30 6.87
C LEU A 115 14.19 -6.19 7.64
N GLU A 116 14.77 -6.46 8.80
CA GLU A 116 15.55 -5.47 9.54
C GLU A 116 16.76 -4.98 8.74
N LYS A 117 17.40 -5.85 7.94
CA LYS A 117 18.53 -5.50 7.07
C LYS A 117 18.15 -4.50 5.97
N TYR A 118 16.88 -4.46 5.58
CA TYR A 118 16.38 -3.55 4.54
C TYR A 118 15.96 -2.18 5.08
N SER A 119 15.98 -1.97 6.40
CA SER A 119 15.59 -0.71 7.05
C SER A 119 16.43 0.48 6.59
N ASP A 120 17.75 0.35 6.68
CA ASP A 120 18.67 1.46 6.40
C ASP A 120 18.68 1.78 4.91
N HIS A 121 18.57 0.75 4.07
CA HIS A 121 18.52 0.92 2.62
C HIS A 121 17.22 1.59 2.16
N ILE A 122 16.08 1.27 2.78
CA ILE A 122 14.79 1.86 2.40
C ILE A 122 14.66 3.29 2.87
N VAL A 123 15.04 3.58 4.11
CA VAL A 123 15.02 4.96 4.61
C VAL A 123 15.96 5.82 3.77
N ARG A 124 17.15 5.31 3.42
CA ARG A 124 18.06 6.01 2.49
C ARG A 124 17.49 6.14 1.08
N SER A 125 16.89 5.09 0.51
CA SER A 125 16.37 5.16 -0.86
C SER A 125 15.20 6.15 -0.98
N ILE A 126 14.32 6.19 0.01
CA ILE A 126 13.21 7.16 0.04
C ILE A 126 13.74 8.59 0.14
N LEU A 127 14.74 8.84 1.01
CA LEU A 127 15.35 10.17 1.16
C LEU A 127 16.20 10.58 -0.06
N CYS A 128 16.75 9.65 -0.82
CA CYS A 128 17.51 9.92 -2.05
C CYS A 128 16.62 10.13 -3.28
N ASP A 129 15.47 9.47 -3.36
CA ASP A 129 14.51 9.59 -4.48
C ASP A 129 13.61 10.86 -4.36
N ASP A 130 13.64 11.58 -3.24
CA ASP A 130 12.78 12.74 -2.90
C ASP A 130 12.99 14.01 -3.78
N SER A 131 13.85 13.95 -4.81
CA SER A 131 14.16 15.10 -5.67
C SER A 131 13.33 15.22 -6.95
N SER A 132 12.49 14.23 -7.30
CA SER A 132 11.79 14.27 -8.60
C SER A 132 10.37 13.71 -8.67
N ASP A 133 9.81 13.08 -7.65
CA ASP A 133 8.44 12.55 -7.76
C ASP A 133 7.69 12.49 -6.42
N ARG A 134 6.57 13.21 -6.34
CA ARG A 134 5.78 13.38 -5.10
C ARG A 134 4.73 12.28 -4.90
N SER A 135 4.80 11.20 -5.68
CA SER A 135 3.83 10.12 -5.69
C SER A 135 4.51 8.75 -5.86
N MET A 136 3.83 7.66 -5.46
CA MET A 136 4.23 6.30 -5.85
C MET A 136 4.05 6.13 -7.37
N GLU A 137 4.92 6.73 -8.19
CA GLU A 137 4.81 6.61 -9.64
C GLU A 137 5.44 5.30 -10.14
N LYS A 138 4.76 4.68 -11.10
CA LYS A 138 5.16 3.44 -11.76
C LYS A 138 5.74 3.76 -13.12
N THR A 139 6.79 3.05 -13.49
CA THR A 139 7.11 2.80 -14.91
C THR A 139 6.56 1.42 -15.29
N SER A 140 5.64 1.37 -16.26
CA SER A 140 5.11 0.08 -16.75
C SER A 140 4.66 0.11 -18.22
N SER A 141 5.16 -0.89 -18.97
CA SER A 141 4.67 -1.34 -20.28
C SER A 141 3.40 -2.22 -20.14
N VAL A 142 2.63 -2.27 -21.22
CA VAL A 142 1.20 -2.60 -21.36
C VAL A 142 0.90 -4.11 -21.41
N ALA A 143 0.00 -4.65 -20.56
CA ALA A 143 -0.80 -5.87 -20.81
C ALA A 143 -2.04 -5.97 -19.90
N ALA A 144 -3.15 -6.55 -20.37
CA ALA A 144 -4.47 -6.56 -19.73
C ALA A 144 -4.62 -7.70 -18.71
N ASN A 145 -4.93 -7.36 -17.46
CA ASN A 145 -5.05 -8.27 -16.32
C ASN A 145 -5.92 -7.56 -15.26
N PRO A 146 -6.73 -8.20 -14.40
CA PRO A 146 -7.32 -7.59 -13.20
C PRO A 146 -6.35 -6.72 -12.37
N LEU A 147 -5.05 -7.00 -12.46
CA LEU A 147 -3.97 -6.13 -11.99
C LEU A 147 -4.06 -4.68 -12.50
N ARG A 148 -4.55 -4.45 -13.72
CA ARG A 148 -4.81 -3.10 -14.26
C ARG A 148 -5.87 -2.33 -13.50
N SER A 149 -6.87 -2.99 -12.92
CA SER A 149 -7.99 -2.28 -12.28
C SER A 149 -7.50 -1.53 -11.04
N LEU A 150 -6.68 -2.17 -10.23
CA LEU A 150 -5.96 -1.56 -9.11
C LEU A 150 -4.90 -0.56 -9.59
N GLN A 151 -4.15 -0.88 -10.65
CA GLN A 151 -3.12 0.04 -11.15
C GLN A 151 -3.70 1.35 -11.70
N GLU A 152 -4.80 1.28 -12.44
CA GLU A 152 -5.55 2.45 -12.95
C GLU A 152 -6.24 3.20 -11.81
N LEU A 153 -6.80 2.47 -10.85
CA LEU A 153 -7.36 3.05 -9.63
C LEU A 153 -6.30 3.87 -8.89
N PHE A 154 -5.10 3.34 -8.65
CA PHE A 154 -4.02 4.10 -8.02
C PHE A 154 -3.63 5.36 -8.78
N ARG A 155 -3.55 5.27 -10.12
CA ARG A 155 -3.28 6.43 -10.98
C ARG A 155 -4.37 7.51 -10.87
N GLN A 156 -5.63 7.11 -10.69
CA GLN A 156 -6.74 8.04 -10.47
C GLN A 156 -6.75 8.62 -9.05
N LEU A 157 -6.32 7.84 -8.06
CA LEU A 157 -6.23 8.27 -6.67
C LEU A 157 -5.15 9.34 -6.46
N THR A 158 -3.95 9.15 -7.02
CA THR A 158 -2.83 10.10 -6.84
C THR A 158 -3.06 11.45 -7.51
N LYS A 159 -3.87 11.51 -8.57
CA LYS A 159 -4.27 12.77 -9.23
C LYS A 159 -5.40 13.53 -8.52
N SER A 160 -6.05 12.88 -7.55
CA SER A 160 -7.30 13.37 -6.94
C SER A 160 -7.15 13.78 -5.48
N MET A 161 -5.99 13.54 -4.88
CA MET A 161 -5.57 13.96 -3.55
C MET A 161 -4.62 15.15 -3.66
#